data_AF-A0A3B9F177-F1
#
_entry.id   AF-A0A3B9F177-F1
#
_cell.length_a   1.000
_cell.length_b   1.000
_cell.length_c   1.000
_cell.angle_alpha   90.00
_cell.angle_beta   90.00
_cell.angle_gamma   90.00
#
_symmetry.space_group_name_H-M   'P 1'
#
loop_
_entity.id
_entity.type
_entity.pdbx_description
1 polymer ?
#
loop_
_entity_poly.entity_id
_entity_poly.type
_entity_poly.pdbx_seq_one_letter_code
_entity_poly.pdbx_strand_id
1 'polypeptide(L)' 'PTNHLDLESIQALNNSLRDFKGTILFTSHDHTFTQTVANRIIEISPNGTLDKLMEYDEYITDPKVQEQREALKG' A
#
# COMPACT_ATOMS: atom_id res chain seq x y z
N PRO A 1 0.74 3.78 10.75
CA PRO A 1 0.90 3.34 12.17
C PRO A 1 2.38 3.21 12.60
N THR A 2 3.24 4.13 12.16
CA THR A 2 4.70 4.10 12.33
C THR A 2 5.19 5.21 13.28
N ASN A 3 4.33 5.67 14.19
CA ASN A 3 4.70 6.75 15.09
C ASN A 3 5.17 6.15 16.42
N HIS A 4 6.44 6.39 16.79
CA HIS A 4 7.13 5.91 18.00
C HIS A 4 7.49 4.41 18.07
N LEU A 5 8.12 3.86 17.04
CA LEU A 5 8.75 2.52 17.13
C LEU A 5 10.24 2.59 16.80
N ASP A 6 11.08 2.05 17.70
CA ASP A 6 12.52 1.89 17.49
C ASP A 6 12.79 0.94 16.30
N LEU A 7 13.95 1.07 15.65
CA LEU A 7 14.32 0.35 14.41
C LEU A 7 14.12 -1.17 14.49
N GLU A 8 14.41 -1.78 15.64
CA GLU A 8 14.18 -3.21 15.91
C GLU A 8 12.70 -3.58 15.90
N SER A 9 11.83 -2.70 16.42
CA SER A 9 10.39 -2.94 16.44
C SER A 9 9.77 -2.85 15.04
N ILE A 10 10.32 -2.00 14.16
CA ILE A 10 9.93 -1.96 12.73
C ILE A 10 10.33 -3.26 12.03
N GLN A 11 11.54 -3.78 12.28
CA GLN A 11 11.97 -5.07 11.73
C GLN A 11 11.14 -6.24 12.25
N ALA A 12 10.87 -6.29 13.56
CA ALA A 12 10.04 -7.33 14.16
C ALA A 12 8.60 -7.29 13.63
N LEU A 13 8.05 -6.08 13.44
CA LEU A 13 6.74 -5.89 12.83
C LEU A 13 6.74 -6.37 11.38
N ASN A 14 7.72 -5.98 10.56
CA ASN A 14 7.81 -6.42 9.16
C ASN A 14 7.92 -7.94 9.01
N ASN A 15 8.75 -8.59 9.84
CA ASN A 15 8.86 -10.06 9.83
C ASN A 15 7.56 -10.72 10.25
N SER A 16 6.91 -10.21 11.32
CA SER A 16 5.63 -10.72 11.79
C SER A 16 4.52 -10.54 10.76
N LEU A 17 4.49 -9.42 10.04
CA LEU A 17 3.52 -9.17 8.97
C LEU A 17 3.77 -10.04 7.74
N ARG A 18 5.02 -10.34 7.41
CA ARG A 18 5.36 -11.31 6.34
C ARG A 18 4.92 -12.73 6.68
N ASP A 19 5.08 -13.15 7.92
CA ASP A 19 4.73 -14.52 8.37
C ASP A 19 3.25 -14.65 8.77
N PHE A 20 2.52 -13.54 8.83
CA PHE A 20 1.10 -13.53 9.18
C PHE A 20 0.26 -14.15 8.06
N LYS A 21 -0.36 -15.30 8.34
CA LYS A 21 -1.21 -16.03 7.37
C LYS A 21 -2.61 -15.41 7.18
N GLY A 22 -2.90 -14.27 7.79
CA GLY A 22 -4.18 -13.58 7.66
C GLY A 22 -4.10 -12.39 6.70
N THR A 23 -5.23 -11.72 6.52
CA THR A 23 -5.30 -10.48 5.73
C THR A 23 -4.99 -9.28 6.62
N ILE A 24 -4.07 -8.43 6.19
CA ILE A 24 -3.74 -7.17 6.87
C ILE A 24 -4.25 -6.03 6.00
N LEU A 25 -5.08 -5.16 6.58
CA LEU A 25 -5.50 -3.90 5.97
C LEU A 25 -4.85 -2.76 6.74
N PHE A 26 -4.09 -1.92 6.05
CA PHE A 26 -3.42 -0.78 6.65
C PHE A 26 -3.43 0.43 5.72
N THR A 27 -3.24 1.60 6.31
CA THR A 27 -2.93 2.84 5.59
C THR A 27 -1.58 3.36 6.06
N SER A 28 -0.78 3.84 5.11
CA SER A 28 0.56 4.36 5.39
C SER A 28 0.87 5.53 4.46
N HIS A 29 1.70 6.45 4.94
CA HIS A 29 2.33 7.49 4.13
C HIS A 29 3.81 7.16 3.84
N ASP A 30 4.35 6.11 4.45
CA ASP A 30 5.71 5.63 4.22
C ASP A 30 5.74 4.73 2.98
N HIS A 31 6.44 5.21 1.96
CA HIS A 31 6.65 4.53 0.69
C HIS A 31 7.34 3.16 0.87
N THR A 32 8.42 3.11 1.66
CA THR A 32 9.21 1.89 1.86
C THR A 32 8.39 0.84 2.58
N PHE A 33 7.62 1.23 3.60
CA PHE A 33 6.71 0.32 4.29
C PHE A 33 5.62 -0.22 3.35
N THR A 34 4.98 0.67 2.58
CA THR A 34 3.91 0.26 1.65
C THR A 34 4.45 -0.68 0.57
N GLN A 35 5.60 -0.35 -0.02
CA GLN A 35 6.24 -1.17 -1.06
C GLN A 35 6.76 -2.52 -0.54
N THR A 36 7.04 -2.66 0.76
CA THR A 36 7.58 -3.91 1.31
C THR A 36 6.52 -4.84 1.88
N VAL A 37 5.34 -4.32 2.21
CA VAL A 37 4.27 -5.04 2.93
C VAL A 37 2.99 -5.16 2.10
N ALA A 38 2.65 -4.17 1.25
CA ALA A 38 1.41 -4.20 0.47
C ALA A 38 1.59 -4.98 -0.84
N ASN A 39 0.72 -5.97 -1.06
CA ASN A 39 0.59 -6.72 -2.31
C ASN A 39 -0.70 -6.38 -3.09
N ARG A 40 -1.48 -5.43 -2.56
CA ARG A 40 -2.74 -4.94 -3.13
C ARG A 40 -2.93 -3.48 -2.74
N ILE A 41 -3.19 -2.64 -3.73
CA ILE A 41 -3.45 -1.22 -3.55
C ILE A 41 -4.93 -0.95 -3.79
N ILE A 42 -5.57 -0.31 -2.82
CA ILE A 42 -6.96 0.13 -2.91
C ILE A 42 -6.97 1.66 -2.73
N GLU A 43 -7.25 2.39 -3.81
CA GLU A 43 -7.41 3.84 -3.78
C GLU A 43 -8.89 4.20 -3.78
N ILE A 44 -9.31 4.91 -2.74
CA ILE A 44 -10.68 5.37 -2.56
C ILE A 44 -10.74 6.83 -2.99
N SER A 45 -11.56 7.12 -3.99
CA SER A 45 -11.78 8.47 -4.54
C SER A 45 -13.27 8.83 -4.47
N PRO A 46 -13.63 10.12 -4.53
CA PRO A 46 -15.04 10.55 -4.50
C PRO A 46 -15.89 9.95 -5.63
N ASN A 47 -15.29 9.72 -6.80
CA ASN A 47 -15.99 9.23 -7.98
C ASN A 47 -15.90 7.70 -8.15
N GLY A 48 -15.23 6.99 -7.24
CA GLY A 48 -15.09 5.54 -7.33
C GLY A 48 -13.90 4.99 -6.57
N THR A 49 -13.66 3.69 -6.71
CA THR A 49 -12.54 3.00 -6.05
C THR A 49 -11.71 2.27 -7.10
N LEU A 50 -10.38 2.40 -7.01
CA LEU A 50 -9.44 1.62 -7.81
C LEU A 50 -8.84 0.52 -6.95
N ASP A 51 -8.98 -0.71 -7.40
CA ASP A 51 -8.51 -1.89 -6.69
C ASP A 51 -7.55 -2.68 -7.58
N LYS A 52 -6.30 -2.82 -7.15
CA LYS A 52 -5.22 -3.42 -7.92
C LYS A 52 -4.41 -4.39 -7.08
N LEU A 53 -4.32 -5.63 -7.55
CA LEU A 53 -3.43 -6.65 -6.98
C LEU A 53 -2.04 -6.52 -7.61
N MET A 54 -1.26 -5.55 -7.13
CA MET A 54 0.09 -5.27 -7.59
C MET A 54 0.88 -4.54 -6.50
N GLU A 55 2.20 -4.46 -6.69
CA GLU A 55 3.10 -3.72 -5.81
C GLU A 55 2.87 -2.21 -5.92
N TYR A 56 3.24 -1.45 -4.88
CA TYR A 56 3.01 -0.02 -4.82
C TYR A 56 3.76 0.75 -5.93
N ASP A 57 5.01 0.38 -6.21
CA ASP A 57 5.84 1.00 -7.24
C ASP A 57 5.24 0.81 -8.63
N GLU A 58 4.73 -0.38 -8.92
CA GLU A 58 4.03 -0.64 -10.19
C GLU A 58 2.73 0.16 -10.27
N TYR A 59 1.99 0.26 -9.15
CA TYR A 59 0.76 1.05 -9.08
C TYR A 59 0.99 2.54 -9.38
N ILE A 60 2.10 3.13 -8.90
CA ILE A 60 2.41 4.54 -9.14
C ILE A 60 3.08 4.79 -10.49
N THR A 61 3.68 3.78 -11.14
CA THR A 61 4.41 3.96 -12.40
C THR A 61 3.67 3.47 -13.64
N ASP A 62 2.72 2.54 -13.52
CA ASP A 62 1.98 1.98 -14.65
C ASP A 62 1.11 3.07 -15.33
N PRO A 63 1.37 3.42 -16.61
CA PRO A 63 0.60 4.43 -17.33
C PRO A 63 -0.90 4.13 -17.39
N LYS A 64 -1.30 2.86 -17.45
CA LYS A 64 -2.71 2.46 -17.47
C LYS A 64 -3.38 2.73 -16.13
N VAL A 65 -2.65 2.52 -15.04
CA VAL A 65 -3.15 2.82 -13.69
C VAL A 65 -3.29 4.32 -13.53
N GLN A 66 -2.34 5.12 -14.02
CA GLN A 66 -2.45 6.58 -13.98
C GLN A 66 -3.67 7.11 -14.73
N GLU A 67 -3.92 6.61 -15.94
CA GLU A 67 -5.13 6.97 -16.70
C GLU A 67 -6.43 6.63 -15.93
N GLN A 68 -6.47 5.45 -15.30
CA GLN A 68 -7.62 5.05 -14.46
C GLN A 68 -7.78 5.93 -13.22
N ARG A 69 -6.68 6.35 -12.60
CA ARG A 69 -6.70 7.27 -11.46
C ARG A 69 -7.14 8.67 -11.84
N GLU A 70 -6.71 9.16 -13.00
CA GLU A 70 -7.15 10.46 -13.54
C GLU A 70 -8.64 10.44 -13.86
N ALA A 71 -9.15 9.37 -14.48
CA ALA A 71 -10.58 9.20 -14.71
C ALA A 71 -11.42 9.19 -13.41
N LEU A 72 -10.82 8.76 -12.30
CA LEU A 72 -11.45 8.78 -10.97
C LEU A 72 -11.37 10.15 -10.28
N LYS A 73 -10.46 11.04 -10.69
CA LYS A 73 -10.29 12.37 -10.08
C LYS A 73 -11.33 13.38 -10.59
N GLY A 74 -11.84 13.19 -11.81
CA GLY A 74 -12.88 14.05 -12.41
C GLY A 74 -12.32 15.38 -12.89
#